data_AF-A0A945S6S4-F1
#
_entry.id   AF-A0A945S6S4-F1
#
_cell.length_a   1.000
_cell.length_b   1.000
_cell.length_c   1.000
_cell.angle_alpha   90.00
_cell.angle_beta   90.00
_cell.angle_gamma   90.00
#
_symmetry.space_group_name_H-M   'P 1'
#
loop_
_entity.id
_entity.type
_entity.pdbx_description
1 polymer ?
#
loop_
_entity_poly.entity_id
_entity_poly.type
_entity_poly.pdbx_seq_one_letter_code
_entity_poly.pdbx_strand_id
1 'polypeptide(L)'
;MSSRSPLRPASWAFLLVLAISSVGVGAPPYSREELASPASLPKWARPVRVNVNENKPWSVFPGSRISTSQMRRGAAQLHYVVRNRRRSPNYPFWVLKLGQHFIDLEQDRAAYQVLTHVIRLPADTPHTKKLKWLPTLDAVKVHSRFMLVRLLARNGLKKEVIHGLSALPAATGYDAVRRAEALAMIGDSEGALALLPKARGGGHPERNFSNVFLTTRAVTLARCLGDAELTQRLAKPLVDRGLNSQKWPQWKSAWSIMSTTAANAAKGSLPDPKTIPEGAYEGECGGFVAPIRVAVDVADGRLSKVRILSHKENRSWSALTVIPQRICRRQDLMVDAVTGATITSCAVVAAVDQALTVAAAERAE
;
A
#
# COMPACT_ATOMS: atom_id res chain seq x y z
N MET A 1 22.56 -50.96 -22.13
CA MET A 1 21.45 -50.66 -21.20
C MET A 1 21.46 -49.18 -20.87
N SER A 2 20.70 -48.41 -21.67
CA SER A 2 20.17 -47.08 -21.34
C SER A 2 19.31 -47.22 -20.07
N SER A 3 19.23 -46.30 -19.11
CA SER A 3 19.01 -44.86 -19.26
C SER A 3 19.43 -44.09 -18.00
N ARG A 4 20.15 -42.98 -18.21
CA ARG A 4 20.17 -41.84 -17.29
C ARG A 4 18.81 -41.15 -17.31
N SER A 5 18.26 -40.85 -16.14
CA SER A 5 17.31 -39.74 -15.94
C SER A 5 17.39 -39.21 -14.52
N PRO A 6 18.08 -38.09 -14.24
CA PRO A 6 17.73 -37.28 -13.09
C PRO A 6 16.52 -36.42 -13.48
N LEU A 7 15.37 -36.71 -12.87
CA LEU A 7 14.24 -35.77 -12.85
C LEU A 7 14.72 -34.47 -12.20
N ARG A 8 15.13 -33.51 -13.02
CA ARG A 8 15.23 -32.11 -12.61
C ARG A 8 13.81 -31.60 -12.39
N PRO A 9 13.45 -31.03 -11.23
CA PRO A 9 12.25 -30.22 -11.18
C PRO A 9 12.56 -28.91 -11.91
N ALA A 10 12.04 -28.80 -13.13
CA ALA A 10 11.90 -27.55 -13.84
C ALA A 10 11.03 -26.60 -13.00
N SER A 11 11.60 -25.56 -12.38
CA SER A 11 10.79 -24.45 -11.83
C SER A 11 11.50 -23.12 -11.57
N TRP A 12 12.78 -22.92 -11.93
CA TRP A 12 13.52 -21.69 -11.56
C TRP A 12 14.24 -20.92 -12.67
N ALA A 13 14.23 -21.40 -13.91
CA ALA A 13 14.82 -20.65 -15.04
C ALA A 13 14.06 -19.33 -15.33
N PHE A 14 12.82 -19.18 -14.85
CA PHE A 14 11.97 -18.02 -15.11
C PHE A 14 12.27 -16.78 -14.27
N LEU A 15 12.95 -16.89 -13.12
CA LEU A 15 13.38 -15.72 -12.33
C LEU A 15 14.70 -15.10 -12.84
N LEU A 16 15.32 -15.69 -13.88
CA LEU A 16 16.70 -15.37 -14.27
C LEU A 16 16.88 -14.81 -15.69
N VAL A 17 15.79 -14.57 -16.43
CA VAL A 17 15.82 -13.83 -17.70
C VAL A 17 14.95 -12.57 -17.57
N LEU A 18 15.39 -11.66 -16.70
CA LEU A 18 14.78 -10.33 -16.62
C LEU A 18 15.50 -9.47 -17.67
N ALA A 19 14.86 -9.29 -18.83
CA ALA A 19 15.34 -8.37 -19.85
C ALA A 19 15.35 -6.95 -19.28
N ILE A 20 16.32 -6.13 -19.64
CA ILE A 20 16.45 -4.75 -19.14
C ILE A 20 15.80 -3.81 -20.14
N SER A 21 14.78 -3.05 -19.72
CA SER A 21 14.10 -2.05 -20.56
C SER A 21 14.01 -0.68 -19.88
N SER A 22 13.52 0.31 -20.64
CA SER A 22 13.28 1.69 -20.23
C SER A 22 11.87 1.95 -19.69
N VAL A 23 11.04 0.91 -19.47
CA VAL A 23 9.61 1.10 -19.12
C VAL A 23 9.46 1.90 -17.83
N GLY A 24 8.65 2.95 -17.91
CA GLY A 24 8.43 3.94 -16.87
C GLY A 24 7.60 3.46 -15.69
N VAL A 25 7.59 4.27 -14.64
CA VAL A 25 6.77 4.15 -13.43
C VAL A 25 5.31 4.44 -13.81
N GLY A 26 4.35 3.61 -13.37
CA GLY A 26 2.91 3.93 -13.47
C GLY A 26 2.20 3.47 -14.75
N ALA A 27 2.57 2.30 -15.29
CA ALA A 27 1.86 1.64 -16.39
C ALA A 27 0.35 1.43 -16.11
N PRO A 28 -0.49 1.30 -17.18
CA PRO A 28 -1.91 0.98 -17.03
C PRO A 28 -2.12 -0.37 -16.29
N PRO A 29 -3.36 -0.65 -15.83
CA PRO A 29 -3.70 -1.95 -15.25
C PRO A 29 -3.26 -3.09 -16.17
N TYR A 30 -2.51 -4.03 -15.61
CA TYR A 30 -2.04 -5.20 -16.33
C TYR A 30 -3.07 -6.34 -16.29
N SER A 31 -3.19 -7.08 -17.38
CA SER A 31 -3.88 -8.37 -17.36
C SER A 31 -3.15 -9.37 -16.45
N ARG A 32 -3.83 -10.47 -16.12
CA ARG A 32 -3.23 -11.56 -15.34
C ARG A 32 -2.03 -12.17 -16.08
N GLU A 33 -2.16 -12.35 -17.39
CA GLU A 33 -1.13 -12.91 -18.26
C GLU A 33 0.09 -12.00 -18.31
N GLU A 34 -0.11 -10.68 -18.42
CA GLU A 34 0.95 -9.68 -18.39
C GLU A 34 1.69 -9.67 -17.05
N LEU A 35 0.97 -9.74 -15.91
CA LEU A 35 1.58 -9.87 -14.59
C LEU A 35 2.40 -11.15 -14.44
N ALA A 36 1.90 -12.27 -14.97
CA ALA A 36 2.57 -13.56 -14.89
C ALA A 36 3.78 -13.68 -15.83
N SER A 37 3.78 -12.96 -16.95
CA SER A 37 4.86 -12.98 -17.94
C SER A 37 6.16 -12.34 -17.40
N PRO A 38 7.36 -12.87 -17.73
CA PRO A 38 8.64 -12.39 -17.20
C PRO A 38 8.78 -10.87 -17.21
N ALA A 39 9.02 -10.28 -16.04
CA ALA A 39 9.05 -8.83 -15.92
C ALA A 39 10.34 -8.30 -16.55
N SER A 40 10.24 -7.29 -17.41
CA SER A 40 11.43 -6.52 -17.75
C SER A 40 11.74 -5.58 -16.59
N LEU A 41 12.95 -5.65 -16.05
CA LEU A 41 13.36 -4.78 -14.95
C LEU A 41 14.15 -3.58 -15.47
N PRO A 42 13.96 -2.39 -14.89
CA PRO A 42 14.77 -1.23 -15.21
C PRO A 42 16.23 -1.42 -14.78
N LYS A 43 17.16 -0.73 -15.45
CA LYS A 43 18.62 -0.81 -15.18
C LYS A 43 18.98 -0.65 -13.70
N TRP A 44 18.26 0.20 -12.96
CA TRP A 44 18.52 0.44 -11.53
C TRP A 44 18.24 -0.78 -10.63
N ALA A 45 17.46 -1.75 -11.09
CA ALA A 45 17.10 -2.94 -10.33
C ALA A 45 18.11 -4.10 -10.48
N ARG A 46 19.22 -3.87 -11.19
CA ARG A 46 20.34 -4.83 -11.28
C ARG A 46 20.84 -5.19 -9.88
N PRO A 47 21.12 -6.47 -9.59
CA PRO A 47 21.62 -6.89 -8.27
C PRO A 47 22.88 -6.13 -7.84
N VAL A 48 22.85 -5.53 -6.65
CA VAL A 48 24.01 -4.83 -6.05
C VAL A 48 24.47 -5.61 -4.82
N ARG A 49 25.76 -5.97 -4.78
CA ARG A 49 26.33 -6.69 -3.64
C ARG A 49 26.17 -5.87 -2.36
N VAL A 50 25.87 -6.57 -1.27
CA VAL A 50 25.77 -6.01 0.08
C VAL A 50 26.28 -7.00 1.10
N ASN A 51 26.89 -6.48 2.17
CA ASN A 51 27.30 -7.30 3.31
C ASN A 51 26.06 -7.69 4.13
N VAL A 52 25.89 -8.98 4.36
CA VAL A 52 24.71 -9.52 5.05
C VAL A 52 25.06 -9.79 6.49
N ASN A 53 24.34 -9.14 7.40
CA ASN A 53 24.32 -9.49 8.81
C ASN A 53 23.07 -10.33 9.09
N GLU A 54 23.23 -11.64 9.28
CA GLU A 54 22.12 -12.59 9.52
C GLU A 54 21.36 -12.30 10.84
N ASN A 55 21.97 -11.58 11.78
CA ASN A 55 21.32 -11.15 13.01
C ASN A 55 20.48 -9.87 12.83
N LYS A 56 20.71 -9.11 11.76
CA LYS A 56 20.02 -7.85 11.44
C LYS A 56 19.51 -7.92 9.99
N PRO A 57 18.49 -8.73 9.68
CA PRO A 57 18.05 -8.95 8.30
C PRO A 57 17.60 -7.68 7.56
N TRP A 58 17.18 -6.63 8.28
CA TRP A 58 16.84 -5.31 7.71
C TRP A 58 18.05 -4.48 7.26
N SER A 59 19.28 -4.84 7.67
CA SER A 59 20.50 -4.14 7.27
C SER A 59 20.84 -4.25 5.78
N VAL A 60 20.15 -5.13 5.05
CA VAL A 60 20.30 -5.33 3.59
C VAL A 60 19.80 -4.11 2.80
N PHE A 61 18.84 -3.36 3.33
CA PHE A 61 18.18 -2.24 2.65
C PHE A 61 18.17 -0.99 3.54
N PRO A 62 19.35 -0.51 3.99
CA PRO A 62 19.44 0.60 4.90
C PRO A 62 18.92 1.88 4.23
N GLY A 63 18.14 2.68 4.96
CA GLY A 63 17.59 3.93 4.45
C GLY A 63 16.46 3.78 3.43
N SER A 64 16.05 2.55 3.08
CA SER A 64 14.83 2.36 2.29
C SER A 64 13.67 3.13 2.92
N ARG A 65 12.82 3.69 2.05
CA ARG A 65 11.66 4.53 2.37
C ARG A 65 11.97 6.00 2.74
N ILE A 66 13.22 6.42 2.63
CA ILE A 66 13.62 7.85 2.75
C ILE A 66 13.46 8.58 1.41
N SER A 67 13.77 7.94 0.29
CA SER A 67 13.66 8.54 -1.05
C SER A 67 13.49 7.47 -2.15
N THR A 68 13.17 7.88 -3.38
CA THR A 68 13.20 6.97 -4.55
C THR A 68 14.57 6.32 -4.72
N SER A 69 15.66 7.09 -4.65
CA SER A 69 17.01 6.56 -4.88
C SER A 69 17.39 5.49 -3.85
N GLN A 70 17.02 5.71 -2.59
CA GLN A 70 17.26 4.74 -1.52
C GLN A 70 16.35 3.51 -1.66
N MET A 71 15.08 3.68 -2.07
CA MET A 71 14.20 2.54 -2.40
C MET A 71 14.76 1.70 -3.56
N ARG A 72 15.24 2.33 -4.63
CA ARG A 72 15.86 1.63 -5.78
C ARG A 72 17.12 0.88 -5.36
N ARG A 73 17.98 1.50 -4.55
CA ARG A 73 19.19 0.86 -4.00
C ARG A 73 18.84 -0.33 -3.12
N GLY A 74 17.87 -0.18 -2.21
CA GLY A 74 17.40 -1.26 -1.34
C GLY A 74 16.83 -2.44 -2.15
N ALA A 75 16.05 -2.17 -3.20
CA ALA A 75 15.56 -3.20 -4.11
C ALA A 75 16.70 -3.96 -4.82
N ALA A 76 17.71 -3.25 -5.33
CA ALA A 76 18.89 -3.85 -5.96
C ALA A 76 19.70 -4.74 -4.99
N GLN A 77 19.85 -4.31 -3.73
CA GLN A 77 20.51 -5.09 -2.68
C GLN A 77 19.70 -6.31 -2.25
N LEU A 78 18.38 -6.15 -2.11
CA LEU A 78 17.45 -7.24 -1.85
C LEU A 78 17.48 -8.28 -2.98
N HIS A 79 17.50 -7.83 -4.24
CA HIS A 79 17.62 -8.69 -5.41
C HIS A 79 18.91 -9.52 -5.36
N TYR A 80 20.04 -8.90 -4.98
CA TYR A 80 21.29 -9.63 -4.77
C TYR A 80 21.18 -10.71 -3.69
N VAL A 81 20.65 -10.41 -2.50
CA VAL A 81 20.58 -11.41 -1.43
C VAL A 81 19.58 -12.53 -1.75
N VAL A 82 18.44 -12.21 -2.38
CA VAL A 82 17.45 -13.21 -2.81
C VAL A 82 18.06 -14.19 -3.82
N ARG A 83 18.93 -13.72 -4.71
CA ARG A 83 19.62 -14.59 -5.68
C ARG A 83 20.69 -15.47 -5.02
N ASN A 84 21.40 -14.96 -4.01
CA ASN A 84 22.63 -15.58 -3.51
C ASN A 84 22.52 -16.24 -2.12
N ARG A 85 21.43 -16.04 -1.36
CA ARG A 85 21.28 -16.49 0.04
C ARG A 85 20.02 -17.35 0.27
N ARG A 86 19.69 -18.23 -0.67
CA ARG A 86 18.44 -19.02 -0.69
C ARG A 86 18.23 -19.97 0.50
N ARG A 87 19.31 -20.39 1.16
CA ARG A 87 19.26 -21.28 2.34
C ARG A 87 19.21 -20.53 3.67
N SER A 88 19.31 -19.20 3.67
CA SER A 88 19.25 -18.41 4.90
C SER A 88 17.84 -18.50 5.51
N PRO A 89 17.69 -18.63 6.84
CA PRO A 89 16.41 -18.46 7.51
C PRO A 89 15.77 -17.07 7.30
N ASN A 90 16.53 -16.06 6.89
CA ASN A 90 16.02 -14.73 6.57
C ASN A 90 15.49 -14.64 5.12
N TYR A 91 15.67 -15.68 4.30
CA TYR A 91 15.32 -15.67 2.89
C TYR A 91 13.84 -15.33 2.63
N PRO A 92 12.84 -15.96 3.28
CA PRO A 92 11.42 -15.62 3.06
C PRO A 92 11.13 -14.14 3.33
N PHE A 93 11.77 -13.56 4.36
CA PHE A 93 11.63 -12.15 4.70
C PHE A 93 12.24 -11.23 3.62
N TRP A 94 13.43 -11.55 3.11
CA TRP A 94 14.04 -10.75 2.04
C TRP A 94 13.23 -10.82 0.73
N VAL A 95 12.68 -11.97 0.38
CA VAL A 95 11.78 -12.09 -0.79
C VAL A 95 10.54 -11.23 -0.58
N LEU A 96 9.87 -11.32 0.58
CA LEU A 96 8.75 -10.46 0.93
C LEU A 96 9.11 -8.97 0.78
N LYS A 97 10.26 -8.56 1.32
CA LYS A 97 10.69 -7.16 1.26
C LYS A 97 11.06 -6.71 -0.16
N LEU A 98 11.61 -7.58 -0.99
CA LEU A 98 11.83 -7.28 -2.41
C LEU A 98 10.50 -7.01 -3.12
N GLY A 99 9.48 -7.85 -2.88
CA GLY A 99 8.13 -7.63 -3.40
C GLY A 99 7.53 -6.31 -2.93
N GLN A 100 7.72 -5.96 -1.66
CA GLN A 100 7.31 -4.66 -1.12
C GLN A 100 7.98 -3.48 -1.85
N HIS A 101 9.29 -3.55 -2.10
CA HIS A 101 9.98 -2.46 -2.79
C HIS A 101 9.49 -2.29 -4.21
N PHE A 102 9.20 -3.38 -4.92
CA PHE A 102 8.62 -3.30 -6.26
C PHE A 102 7.21 -2.71 -6.25
N ILE A 103 6.37 -3.02 -5.25
CA ILE A 103 5.07 -2.35 -5.07
C ILE A 103 5.25 -0.85 -4.87
N ASP A 104 6.14 -0.45 -3.96
CA ASP A 104 6.37 0.95 -3.60
C ASP A 104 7.06 1.76 -4.72
N LEU A 105 7.58 1.08 -5.76
CA LEU A 105 8.21 1.67 -6.95
C LEU A 105 7.33 1.53 -8.22
N GLU A 106 6.05 1.16 -8.05
CA GLU A 106 5.07 0.90 -9.12
C GLU A 106 5.59 -0.08 -10.20
N GLN A 107 6.27 -1.16 -9.76
CA GLN A 107 6.77 -2.25 -10.60
C GLN A 107 5.90 -3.51 -10.43
N ASP A 108 4.63 -3.42 -10.83
CA ASP A 108 3.59 -4.41 -10.52
C ASP A 108 3.92 -5.83 -11.02
N ARG A 109 4.41 -5.97 -12.25
CA ARG A 109 4.80 -7.28 -12.81
C ARG A 109 5.89 -7.95 -11.97
N ALA A 110 6.91 -7.19 -11.59
CA ALA A 110 8.00 -7.70 -10.75
C ALA A 110 7.52 -8.04 -9.33
N ALA A 111 6.70 -7.17 -8.74
CA ALA A 111 6.09 -7.42 -7.43
C ALA A 111 5.22 -8.68 -7.44
N TYR A 112 4.39 -8.87 -8.47
CA TYR A 112 3.56 -10.06 -8.65
C TYR A 112 4.41 -11.34 -8.64
N GLN A 113 5.48 -11.39 -9.42
CA GLN A 113 6.38 -12.55 -9.51
C GLN A 113 7.07 -12.85 -8.17
N VAL A 114 7.56 -11.83 -7.50
CA VAL A 114 8.25 -12.01 -6.20
C VAL A 114 7.26 -12.44 -5.11
N LEU A 115 6.06 -11.87 -5.08
CA LEU A 115 5.04 -12.21 -4.08
C LEU A 115 4.45 -13.61 -4.30
N THR A 116 4.16 -13.98 -5.54
CA THR A 116 3.72 -15.35 -5.87
C THR A 116 4.80 -16.37 -5.52
N HIS A 117 6.08 -16.04 -5.73
CA HIS A 117 7.20 -16.88 -5.33
C HIS A 117 7.25 -17.13 -3.82
N VAL A 118 7.24 -16.08 -2.98
CA VAL A 118 7.29 -16.27 -1.51
C VAL A 118 6.08 -17.06 -0.99
N ILE A 119 4.89 -16.88 -1.58
CA ILE A 119 3.68 -17.62 -1.22
C ILE A 119 3.83 -19.12 -1.50
N ARG A 120 4.53 -19.49 -2.57
CA ARG A 120 4.75 -20.88 -3.01
C ARG A 120 5.98 -21.56 -2.41
N LEU A 121 6.70 -20.91 -1.49
CA LEU A 121 7.85 -21.53 -0.83
C LEU A 121 7.46 -22.87 -0.18
N PRO A 122 8.30 -23.92 -0.27
CA PRO A 122 8.06 -25.21 0.40
C PRO A 122 7.81 -25.05 1.91
N ALA A 123 7.00 -25.93 2.49
CA ALA A 123 6.62 -25.85 3.92
C ALA A 123 7.83 -25.99 4.88
N ASP A 124 8.86 -26.70 4.44
CA ASP A 124 10.14 -26.93 5.13
C ASP A 124 11.18 -25.81 4.88
N THR A 125 10.83 -24.73 4.16
CA THR A 125 11.74 -23.61 3.92
C THR A 125 12.21 -23.01 5.25
N PRO A 126 13.54 -22.87 5.49
CA PRO A 126 14.06 -22.26 6.70
C PRO A 126 13.51 -20.84 6.92
N HIS A 127 13.12 -20.54 8.16
CA HIS A 127 12.56 -19.24 8.54
C HIS A 127 13.07 -18.76 9.90
N THR A 128 13.34 -17.46 10.00
CA THR A 128 13.82 -16.81 11.22
C THR A 128 12.68 -16.55 12.21
N LYS A 129 12.84 -16.98 13.47
CA LYS A 129 11.89 -16.65 14.55
C LYS A 129 12.14 -15.27 15.17
N LYS A 130 13.20 -14.56 14.75
CA LYS A 130 13.58 -13.24 15.30
C LYS A 130 12.61 -12.13 14.92
N LEU A 131 11.83 -12.32 13.86
CA LEU A 131 10.82 -11.36 13.41
C LEU A 131 9.52 -11.59 14.20
N LYS A 132 9.36 -10.94 15.35
CA LYS A 132 8.19 -11.13 16.25
C LYS A 132 6.82 -10.95 15.57
N TRP A 133 6.74 -10.12 14.52
CA TRP A 133 5.52 -9.87 13.76
C TRP A 133 5.33 -10.82 12.55
N LEU A 134 6.35 -11.60 12.20
CA LEU A 134 6.31 -12.71 11.22
C LEU A 134 7.00 -13.94 11.83
N PRO A 135 6.43 -14.53 12.90
CA PRO A 135 7.12 -15.56 13.66
C PRO A 135 7.27 -16.89 12.90
N THR A 136 6.45 -17.12 11.87
CA THR A 136 6.40 -18.36 11.08
C THR A 136 6.47 -18.08 9.59
N LEU A 137 6.84 -19.11 8.81
CA LEU A 137 6.77 -19.03 7.35
C LEU A 137 5.34 -18.75 6.87
N ASP A 138 4.33 -19.35 7.52
CA ASP A 138 2.94 -19.10 7.17
C ASP A 138 2.54 -17.63 7.39
N ALA A 139 3.01 -16.99 8.47
CA ALA A 139 2.80 -15.56 8.68
C ALA A 139 3.41 -14.71 7.55
N VAL A 140 4.61 -15.08 7.05
CA VAL A 140 5.23 -14.43 5.88
C VAL A 140 4.35 -14.60 4.64
N LYS A 141 3.84 -15.81 4.40
CA LYS A 141 2.98 -16.11 3.24
C LYS A 141 1.64 -15.38 3.32
N VAL A 142 0.97 -15.38 4.47
CA VAL A 142 -0.28 -14.62 4.70
C VAL A 142 -0.06 -13.13 4.48
N HIS A 143 1.02 -12.56 5.02
CA HIS A 143 1.33 -11.14 4.78
C HIS A 143 1.58 -10.85 3.28
N SER A 144 2.28 -11.75 2.60
CA SER A 144 2.55 -11.66 1.15
C SER A 144 1.27 -11.78 0.31
N ARG A 145 0.33 -12.66 0.70
CA ARG A 145 -0.98 -12.81 0.05
C ARG A 145 -1.80 -11.52 0.15
N PHE A 146 -1.83 -10.88 1.31
CA PHE A 146 -2.50 -9.57 1.43
C PHE A 146 -1.89 -8.50 0.52
N MET A 147 -0.56 -8.46 0.38
CA MET A 147 0.09 -7.55 -0.55
C MET A 147 -0.24 -7.88 -2.00
N LEU A 148 -0.26 -9.16 -2.35
CA LEU A 148 -0.61 -9.64 -3.68
C LEU A 148 -2.06 -9.32 -4.04
N VAL A 149 -3.01 -9.54 -3.13
CA VAL A 149 -4.42 -9.23 -3.37
C VAL A 149 -4.63 -7.74 -3.63
N ARG A 150 -3.95 -6.86 -2.88
CA ARG A 150 -4.02 -5.40 -3.11
C ARG A 150 -3.44 -5.03 -4.48
N LEU A 151 -2.33 -5.64 -4.87
CA LEU A 151 -1.75 -5.48 -6.20
C LEU A 151 -2.71 -5.96 -7.30
N LEU A 152 -3.37 -7.10 -7.12
CA LEU A 152 -4.36 -7.61 -8.07
C LEU A 152 -5.57 -6.66 -8.19
N ALA A 153 -6.06 -6.16 -7.05
CA ALA A 153 -7.21 -5.27 -7.00
C ALA A 153 -6.95 -3.93 -7.70
N ARG A 154 -5.76 -3.31 -7.52
CA ARG A 154 -5.41 -2.08 -8.28
C ARG A 154 -5.20 -2.31 -9.78
N ASN A 155 -5.02 -3.56 -10.21
CA ASN A 155 -5.00 -3.96 -11.62
C ASN A 155 -6.39 -4.43 -12.11
N GLY A 156 -7.45 -4.29 -11.31
CA GLY A 156 -8.82 -4.62 -11.71
C GLY A 156 -9.15 -6.12 -11.78
N LEU A 157 -8.27 -6.99 -11.27
CA LEU A 157 -8.39 -8.45 -11.36
C LEU A 157 -9.35 -9.01 -10.30
N LYS A 158 -10.65 -8.74 -10.48
CA LYS A 158 -11.71 -9.00 -9.48
C LYS A 158 -11.79 -10.47 -9.05
N LYS A 159 -11.74 -11.40 -9.99
CA LYS A 159 -11.88 -12.84 -9.71
C LYS A 159 -10.72 -13.35 -8.85
N GLU A 160 -9.51 -12.92 -9.17
CA GLU A 160 -8.28 -13.27 -8.47
C GLU A 160 -8.25 -12.67 -7.06
N VAL A 161 -8.80 -11.47 -6.89
CA VAL A 161 -8.98 -10.84 -5.57
C VAL A 161 -9.92 -11.64 -4.70
N ILE A 162 -11.12 -11.97 -5.20
CA ILE A 162 -12.12 -12.76 -4.45
C ILE A 162 -11.54 -14.12 -4.04
N HIS A 163 -10.92 -14.83 -4.99
CA HIS A 163 -10.27 -16.11 -4.72
C HIS A 163 -9.11 -15.98 -3.72
N GLY A 164 -8.27 -14.93 -3.86
CA GLY A 164 -7.17 -14.68 -2.94
C GLY A 164 -7.64 -14.36 -1.52
N LEU A 165 -8.78 -13.67 -1.39
CA LEU A 165 -9.40 -13.36 -0.09
C LEU A 165 -10.05 -14.57 0.56
N SER A 166 -10.69 -15.47 -0.20
CA SER A 166 -11.31 -16.68 0.36
C SER A 166 -10.28 -17.66 0.92
N ALA A 167 -9.05 -17.63 0.41
CA ALA A 167 -7.94 -18.48 0.89
C ALA A 167 -7.22 -17.93 2.15
N LEU A 168 -7.63 -16.77 2.66
CA LEU A 168 -7.03 -16.16 3.85
C LEU A 168 -7.79 -16.56 5.12
N PRO A 169 -7.10 -16.78 6.26
CA PRO A 169 -7.72 -17.22 7.52
C PRO A 169 -8.69 -16.18 8.10
N ALA A 170 -9.40 -16.59 9.16
CA ALA A 170 -10.32 -15.73 9.90
C ALA A 170 -9.68 -14.38 10.27
N ALA A 171 -10.47 -13.31 10.14
CA ALA A 171 -9.94 -11.95 10.10
C ALA A 171 -9.77 -11.34 11.50
N THR A 172 -8.53 -10.93 11.82
CA THR A 172 -8.28 -9.89 12.83
C THR A 172 -8.81 -8.53 12.34
N GLY A 173 -8.83 -7.50 13.20
CA GLY A 173 -9.18 -6.15 12.74
C GLY A 173 -8.25 -5.63 11.66
N TYR A 174 -6.96 -6.01 11.69
CA TYR A 174 -6.02 -5.67 10.64
C TYR A 174 -6.31 -6.38 9.32
N ASP A 175 -6.78 -7.63 9.38
CA ASP A 175 -7.23 -8.37 8.20
C ASP A 175 -8.51 -7.77 7.62
N ALA A 176 -9.45 -7.36 8.47
CA ALA A 176 -10.71 -6.75 8.07
C ALA A 176 -10.48 -5.49 7.22
N VAL A 177 -9.59 -4.58 7.66
CA VAL A 177 -9.26 -3.35 6.89
C VAL A 177 -8.61 -3.69 5.54
N ARG A 178 -7.68 -4.64 5.51
CA ARG A 178 -6.99 -5.02 4.27
C ARG A 178 -7.91 -5.73 3.28
N ARG A 179 -8.86 -6.53 3.78
CA ARG A 179 -9.94 -7.14 3.00
C ARG A 179 -10.86 -6.06 2.45
N ALA A 180 -11.33 -5.14 3.29
CA ALA A 180 -12.20 -4.04 2.89
C ALA A 180 -11.57 -3.17 1.81
N GLU A 181 -10.29 -2.81 1.95
CA GLU A 181 -9.56 -2.05 0.93
C GLU A 181 -9.50 -2.80 -0.41
N ALA A 182 -9.22 -4.10 -0.40
CA ALA A 182 -9.17 -4.89 -1.63
C ALA A 182 -10.54 -4.99 -2.32
N LEU A 183 -11.62 -5.22 -1.55
CA LEU A 183 -13.00 -5.25 -2.05
C LEU A 183 -13.42 -3.90 -2.63
N ALA A 184 -13.15 -2.81 -1.90
CA ALA A 184 -13.45 -1.45 -2.33
C ALA A 184 -12.79 -1.12 -3.67
N MET A 185 -11.51 -1.48 -3.85
CA MET A 185 -10.78 -1.20 -5.10
C MET A 185 -11.34 -1.95 -6.31
N ILE A 186 -12.00 -3.10 -6.12
CA ILE A 186 -12.67 -3.84 -7.20
C ILE A 186 -14.15 -3.47 -7.36
N GLY A 187 -14.63 -2.48 -6.60
CA GLY A 187 -16.01 -1.98 -6.65
C GLY A 187 -17.02 -2.80 -5.84
N ASP A 188 -16.57 -3.68 -4.94
CA ASP A 188 -17.45 -4.34 -3.97
C ASP A 188 -17.58 -3.45 -2.72
N SER A 189 -18.40 -2.40 -2.86
CA SER A 189 -18.64 -1.42 -1.80
C SER A 189 -19.38 -2.04 -0.61
N GLU A 190 -20.37 -2.90 -0.85
CA GLU A 190 -21.17 -3.54 0.21
C GLU A 190 -20.28 -4.43 1.09
N GLY A 191 -19.50 -5.32 0.47
CA GLY A 191 -18.58 -6.19 1.19
C GLY A 191 -17.48 -5.41 1.91
N ALA A 192 -17.00 -4.31 1.32
CA ALA A 192 -16.05 -3.42 1.98
C ALA A 192 -16.64 -2.75 3.22
N LEU A 193 -17.79 -2.07 3.08
CA LEU A 193 -18.47 -1.36 4.17
C LEU A 193 -18.83 -2.29 5.34
N ALA A 194 -19.26 -3.52 5.06
CA ALA A 194 -19.57 -4.53 6.09
C ALA A 194 -18.36 -4.91 6.96
N LEU A 195 -17.13 -4.73 6.46
CA LEU A 195 -15.90 -5.05 7.17
C LEU A 195 -15.32 -3.87 7.96
N LEU A 196 -15.60 -2.62 7.56
CA LEU A 196 -15.01 -1.43 8.19
C LEU A 196 -15.31 -1.29 9.69
N PRO A 197 -16.52 -1.61 10.22
CA PRO A 197 -16.77 -1.61 11.65
C PRO A 197 -15.91 -2.60 12.46
N LYS A 198 -15.34 -3.61 11.79
CA LYS A 198 -14.46 -4.63 12.40
C LYS A 198 -13.00 -4.19 12.46
N ALA A 199 -12.66 -3.00 11.96
CA ALA A 199 -11.31 -2.42 11.90
C ALA A 199 -10.72 -2.01 13.26
N ARG A 200 -10.67 -2.94 14.21
CA ARG A 200 -10.23 -2.70 15.59
C ARG A 200 -9.61 -3.95 16.21
N GLY A 201 -8.84 -3.78 17.26
CA GLY A 201 -8.18 -4.85 18.00
C GLY A 201 -6.80 -5.19 17.46
N GLY A 202 -6.50 -6.48 17.38
CA GLY A 202 -5.17 -7.01 17.13
C GLY A 202 -4.80 -7.21 15.65
N GLY A 203 -3.63 -7.81 15.43
CA GLY A 203 -3.10 -8.19 14.12
C GLY A 203 -2.12 -7.18 13.51
N HIS A 204 -2.21 -5.90 13.89
CA HIS A 204 -1.29 -4.88 13.38
C HIS A 204 0.13 -5.06 13.95
N PRO A 205 1.22 -4.89 13.15
CA PRO A 205 2.59 -5.00 13.63
C PRO A 205 2.94 -4.01 14.75
N GLU A 206 2.39 -2.80 14.69
CA GLU A 206 2.49 -1.80 15.77
C GLU A 206 1.29 -1.96 16.71
N ARG A 207 1.44 -2.79 17.75
CA ARG A 207 0.34 -3.20 18.64
C ARG A 207 -0.25 -2.04 19.45
N ASN A 208 0.61 -1.15 19.96
CA ASN A 208 0.21 -0.04 20.84
C ASN A 208 -0.69 1.00 20.14
N PHE A 209 -0.59 1.10 18.81
CA PHE A 209 -1.34 2.05 18.01
C PHE A 209 -2.26 1.36 16.98
N SER A 210 -2.50 0.05 17.15
CA SER A 210 -3.29 -0.75 16.23
C SER A 210 -4.65 -0.11 15.97
N ASN A 211 -5.45 0.13 17.01
CA ASN A 211 -6.77 0.75 16.89
C ASN A 211 -6.70 2.11 16.18
N VAL A 212 -5.72 2.94 16.50
CA VAL A 212 -5.54 4.26 15.90
C VAL A 212 -5.37 4.13 14.38
N PHE A 213 -4.46 3.26 13.91
CA PHE A 213 -4.21 3.10 12.49
C PHE A 213 -5.34 2.39 11.74
N LEU A 214 -5.92 1.35 12.34
CA LEU A 214 -6.99 0.57 11.72
C LEU A 214 -8.24 1.43 11.53
N THR A 215 -8.68 2.13 12.57
CA THR A 215 -9.86 3.00 12.47
C THR A 215 -9.59 4.18 11.56
N THR A 216 -8.37 4.77 11.56
CA THR A 216 -8.03 5.87 10.63
C THR A 216 -8.20 5.42 9.18
N ARG A 217 -7.68 4.24 8.83
CA ARG A 217 -7.85 3.72 7.47
C ARG A 217 -9.31 3.39 7.17
N ALA A 218 -10.06 2.86 8.13
CA ALA A 218 -11.47 2.55 7.95
C ALA A 218 -12.32 3.80 7.69
N VAL A 219 -12.08 4.89 8.43
CA VAL A 219 -12.74 6.19 8.19
C VAL A 219 -12.42 6.72 6.79
N THR A 220 -11.14 6.68 6.36
CA THR A 220 -10.76 7.08 5.01
C THR A 220 -11.45 6.24 3.93
N LEU A 221 -11.54 4.92 4.11
CA LEU A 221 -12.21 4.03 3.16
C LEU A 221 -13.72 4.28 3.10
N ALA A 222 -14.38 4.46 4.25
CA ALA A 222 -15.81 4.78 4.30
C ALA A 222 -16.11 6.09 3.54
N ARG A 223 -15.26 7.12 3.72
CA ARG A 223 -15.38 8.39 2.98
C ARG A 223 -15.26 8.18 1.48
N CYS A 224 -14.24 7.44 1.05
CA CYS A 224 -14.00 7.18 -0.36
C CYS A 224 -15.09 6.29 -1.01
N LEU A 225 -15.82 5.51 -0.20
CA LEU A 225 -16.99 4.72 -0.63
C LEU A 225 -18.30 5.53 -0.65
N GLY A 226 -18.27 6.80 -0.24
CA GLY A 226 -19.44 7.67 -0.22
C GLY A 226 -20.35 7.50 1.01
N ASP A 227 -19.95 6.72 2.00
CA ASP A 227 -20.75 6.47 3.21
C ASP A 227 -20.43 7.52 4.30
N ALA A 228 -21.10 8.67 4.22
CA ALA A 228 -20.91 9.79 5.13
C ALA A 228 -21.31 9.46 6.57
N GLU A 229 -22.35 8.66 6.77
CA GLU A 229 -22.84 8.26 8.10
C GLU A 229 -21.81 7.36 8.79
N LEU A 230 -21.34 6.31 8.11
CA LEU A 230 -20.32 5.43 8.64
C LEU A 230 -19.01 6.16 8.90
N THR A 231 -18.63 7.07 8.00
CA THR A 231 -17.43 7.91 8.16
C THR A 231 -17.48 8.68 9.48
N GLN A 232 -18.58 9.41 9.72
CA GLN A 232 -18.77 10.19 10.95
C GLN A 232 -18.84 9.28 12.18
N ARG A 233 -19.60 8.17 12.11
CA ARG A 233 -19.76 7.23 13.21
C ARG A 233 -18.43 6.59 13.64
N LEU A 234 -17.57 6.21 12.70
CA LEU A 234 -16.27 5.62 13.00
C LEU A 234 -15.24 6.65 13.50
N ALA A 235 -15.32 7.90 13.02
CA ALA A 235 -14.43 8.98 13.45
C ALA A 235 -14.77 9.50 14.86
N LYS A 236 -16.07 9.59 15.18
CA LYS A 236 -16.59 10.25 16.37
C LYS A 236 -15.89 9.88 17.69
N PRO A 237 -15.66 8.59 18.03
CA PRO A 237 -15.04 8.23 19.32
C PRO A 237 -13.62 8.79 19.50
N LEU A 238 -12.86 8.98 18.41
CA LEU A 238 -11.52 9.54 18.48
C LEU A 238 -11.58 11.07 18.41
N VAL A 239 -12.44 11.62 17.56
CA VAL A 239 -12.61 13.08 17.39
C VAL A 239 -13.11 13.73 18.69
N ASP A 240 -14.13 13.16 19.33
CA ASP A 240 -14.73 13.68 20.58
C ASP A 240 -13.74 13.73 21.75
N ARG A 241 -12.74 12.82 21.75
CA ARG A 241 -11.67 12.85 22.77
C ARG A 241 -10.76 14.06 22.62
N GLY A 242 -10.74 14.71 21.47
CA GLY A 242 -9.96 15.91 21.21
C GLY A 242 -8.48 15.64 20.92
N LEU A 243 -7.89 16.58 20.17
CA LEU A 243 -6.50 16.53 19.68
C LEU A 243 -5.49 16.35 20.81
N ASN A 244 -5.69 17.05 21.93
CA ASN A 244 -4.73 17.12 23.04
C ASN A 244 -4.89 16.01 24.08
N SER A 245 -5.79 15.04 23.88
CA SER A 245 -5.97 13.94 24.84
C SER A 245 -4.82 12.94 24.89
N GLN A 246 -3.89 12.98 23.92
CA GLN A 246 -2.64 12.23 23.94
C GLN A 246 -1.49 13.04 23.34
N LYS A 247 -0.28 12.80 23.84
CA LYS A 247 0.95 13.44 23.35
C LYS A 247 1.57 12.80 22.11
N TRP A 248 1.17 11.58 21.77
CA TRP A 248 1.82 10.76 20.75
C TRP A 248 1.53 11.27 19.32
N PRO A 249 2.53 11.38 18.43
CA PRO A 249 2.31 11.80 17.04
C PRO A 249 1.26 10.96 16.31
N GLN A 250 1.29 9.63 16.49
CA GLN A 250 0.32 8.69 15.92
C GLN A 250 -1.13 9.10 16.22
N TRP A 251 -1.38 9.52 17.46
CA TRP A 251 -2.69 9.98 17.90
C TRP A 251 -3.07 11.30 17.23
N LYS A 252 -2.18 12.31 17.32
CA LYS A 252 -2.47 13.65 16.78
C LYS A 252 -2.75 13.61 15.28
N SER A 253 -1.99 12.82 14.54
CA SER A 253 -2.20 12.64 13.10
C SER A 253 -3.50 11.92 12.80
N ALA A 254 -3.80 10.83 13.51
CA ALA A 254 -5.07 10.13 13.34
C ALA A 254 -6.27 11.01 13.67
N TRP A 255 -6.18 11.80 14.75
CA TRP A 255 -7.19 12.80 15.09
C TRP A 255 -7.35 13.81 13.96
N SER A 256 -6.27 14.40 13.45
CA SER A 256 -6.38 15.37 12.36
C SER A 256 -7.00 14.76 11.11
N ILE A 257 -6.58 13.57 10.71
CA ILE A 257 -7.13 12.88 9.54
C ILE A 257 -8.61 12.59 9.73
N MET A 258 -9.01 12.01 10.86
CA MET A 258 -10.40 11.66 11.14
C MET A 258 -11.29 12.89 11.27
N SER A 259 -10.81 13.95 11.93
CA SER A 259 -11.53 15.23 12.05
C SER A 259 -11.74 15.87 10.68
N THR A 260 -10.69 15.98 9.86
CA THR A 260 -10.80 16.53 8.48
C THR A 260 -11.73 15.68 7.62
N THR A 261 -11.56 14.35 7.65
CA THR A 261 -12.38 13.43 6.84
C THR A 261 -13.86 13.46 7.26
N ALA A 262 -14.15 13.52 8.57
CA ALA A 262 -15.51 13.64 9.08
C ALA A 262 -16.14 14.99 8.76
N ALA A 263 -15.37 16.08 8.86
CA ALA A 263 -15.83 17.42 8.47
C ALA A 263 -16.16 17.50 6.98
N ASN A 264 -15.35 16.90 6.12
CA ASN A 264 -15.65 16.80 4.68
C ASN A 264 -16.91 15.95 4.43
N ALA A 265 -17.06 14.82 5.14
CA ALA A 265 -18.25 13.98 5.03
C ALA A 265 -19.54 14.69 5.46
N ALA A 266 -19.47 15.59 6.45
CA ALA A 266 -20.60 16.41 6.87
C ALA A 266 -21.05 17.42 5.81
N LYS A 267 -20.19 17.76 4.84
CA LYS A 267 -20.49 18.66 3.71
C LYS A 267 -21.14 17.93 2.52
N GLY A 268 -21.36 16.62 2.62
CA GLY A 268 -22.03 15.82 1.59
C GLY A 268 -21.15 14.70 1.04
N SER A 269 -21.53 14.18 -0.14
CA SER A 269 -20.78 13.13 -0.83
C SER A 269 -19.40 13.63 -1.28
N LEU A 270 -18.54 12.70 -1.72
CA LEU A 270 -17.28 13.06 -2.35
C LEU A 270 -17.58 13.80 -3.68
N PRO A 271 -17.01 14.99 -3.93
CA PRO A 271 -17.25 15.70 -5.19
C PRO A 271 -16.76 14.91 -6.41
N ASP A 272 -17.57 14.84 -7.46
CA ASP A 272 -17.16 14.30 -8.76
C ASP A 272 -16.29 15.35 -9.48
N PRO A 273 -15.04 15.02 -9.88
CA PRO A 273 -14.18 15.94 -10.63
C PRO A 273 -14.84 16.56 -11.87
N LYS A 274 -15.81 15.89 -12.50
CA LYS A 274 -16.57 16.42 -13.65
C LYS A 274 -17.48 17.60 -13.31
N THR A 275 -17.79 17.78 -12.02
CA THR A 275 -18.70 18.81 -11.53
C THR A 275 -17.98 19.99 -10.92
N ILE A 276 -16.65 19.93 -10.84
CA ILE A 276 -15.78 20.98 -10.30
C ILE A 276 -15.29 21.85 -11.47
N PRO A 277 -15.32 23.19 -11.34
CA PRO A 277 -14.74 24.08 -12.34
C PRO A 277 -13.25 23.80 -12.58
N GLU A 278 -12.74 24.21 -13.73
CA GLU A 278 -11.31 24.11 -13.98
C GLU A 278 -10.53 25.05 -13.07
N GLY A 279 -9.41 24.57 -12.52
CA GLY A 279 -8.66 25.34 -11.56
C GLY A 279 -7.63 24.52 -10.78
N ALA A 280 -6.88 25.21 -9.93
CA ALA A 280 -5.93 24.61 -9.00
C ALA A 280 -6.42 24.84 -7.57
N TYR A 281 -6.82 23.77 -6.91
CA TYR A 281 -7.44 23.82 -5.58
C TYR A 281 -6.50 23.29 -4.51
N GLU A 282 -6.34 24.04 -3.42
CA GLU A 282 -5.48 23.63 -2.33
C GLU A 282 -6.24 22.92 -1.22
N GLY A 283 -5.56 21.98 -0.57
CA GLY A 283 -6.06 21.29 0.61
C GLY A 283 -4.93 20.91 1.55
N GLU A 284 -5.28 20.68 2.81
CA GLU A 284 -4.37 20.41 3.90
C GLU A 284 -4.96 19.38 4.87
N CYS A 285 -4.10 18.49 5.36
CA CYS A 285 -4.44 17.61 6.47
C CYS A 285 -3.20 17.38 7.34
N GLY A 286 -3.39 17.22 8.65
CA GLY A 286 -2.31 16.84 9.56
C GLY A 286 -1.66 15.52 9.16
N GLY A 287 -0.35 15.56 8.87
CA GLY A 287 0.49 14.39 8.65
C GLY A 287 1.07 13.83 9.95
N PHE A 288 2.05 12.93 9.83
CA PHE A 288 2.76 12.32 10.96
C PHE A 288 3.63 13.32 11.72
N VAL A 289 4.29 14.23 11.01
CA VAL A 289 5.22 15.21 11.59
C VAL A 289 4.67 16.64 11.55
N ALA A 290 4.04 17.01 10.44
CA ALA A 290 3.46 18.33 10.19
C ALA A 290 2.31 18.19 9.19
N PRO A 291 1.51 19.25 8.97
CA PRO A 291 0.52 19.23 7.91
C PRO A 291 1.12 18.93 6.54
N ILE A 292 0.36 18.20 5.72
CA ILE A 292 0.63 17.93 4.32
C ILE A 292 -0.31 18.82 3.52
N ARG A 293 0.27 19.74 2.75
CA ARG A 293 -0.47 20.60 1.81
C ARG A 293 -0.38 20.04 0.41
N VAL A 294 -1.49 20.06 -0.31
CA VAL A 294 -1.59 19.60 -1.69
C VAL A 294 -2.24 20.66 -2.57
N ALA A 295 -1.91 20.64 -3.86
CA ALA A 295 -2.67 21.31 -4.91
C ALA A 295 -3.22 20.26 -5.86
N VAL A 296 -4.49 20.39 -6.22
CA VAL A 296 -5.23 19.52 -7.13
C VAL A 296 -5.63 20.33 -8.34
N ASP A 297 -5.03 20.01 -9.48
CA ASP A 297 -5.30 20.69 -10.74
C ASP A 297 -6.44 19.93 -11.45
N VAL A 298 -7.61 20.56 -11.59
CA VAL A 298 -8.79 20.04 -12.32
C VAL A 298 -8.84 20.67 -13.71
N ALA A 299 -8.89 19.82 -14.74
CA ALA A 299 -9.01 20.23 -16.15
C ALA A 299 -9.79 19.18 -16.92
N ASP A 300 -10.65 19.59 -17.85
CA ASP A 300 -11.50 18.71 -18.66
C ASP A 300 -12.37 17.75 -17.80
N GLY A 301 -12.83 18.21 -16.63
CA GLY A 301 -13.59 17.38 -15.68
C GLY A 301 -12.78 16.22 -15.08
N ARG A 302 -11.46 16.33 -15.03
CA ARG A 302 -10.52 15.29 -14.58
C ARG A 302 -9.52 15.84 -13.57
N LEU A 303 -9.05 14.95 -12.70
CA LEU A 303 -7.90 15.20 -11.82
C LEU A 303 -6.62 15.09 -12.69
N SER A 304 -6.19 16.23 -13.24
CA SER A 304 -5.03 16.28 -14.16
C SER A 304 -3.71 16.10 -13.42
N LYS A 305 -3.62 16.65 -12.20
CA LYS A 305 -2.41 16.59 -11.38
C LYS A 305 -2.73 16.77 -9.90
N VAL A 306 -1.98 16.06 -9.06
CA VAL A 306 -1.96 16.28 -7.61
C VAL A 306 -0.50 16.52 -7.20
N ARG A 307 -0.23 17.68 -6.62
CA ARG A 307 1.11 18.12 -6.19
C ARG A 307 1.16 18.21 -4.67
N ILE A 308 2.23 17.69 -4.06
CA ILE A 308 2.53 17.99 -2.66
C ILE A 308 3.23 19.35 -2.62
N LEU A 309 2.62 20.35 -1.98
CA LEU A 309 3.15 21.70 -1.86
C LEU A 309 4.14 21.81 -0.70
N SER A 310 3.81 21.21 0.45
CA SER A 310 4.69 21.21 1.63
C SER A 310 4.39 20.02 2.54
N HIS A 311 5.43 19.46 3.15
CA HIS A 311 5.33 18.45 4.21
C HIS A 311 6.61 18.42 5.05
N LYS A 312 6.57 17.77 6.23
CA LYS A 312 7.76 17.41 7.02
C LYS A 312 7.86 15.91 7.33
N GLU A 313 7.11 15.09 6.61
CA GLU A 313 7.20 13.63 6.73
C GLU A 313 8.63 13.14 6.50
N ASN A 314 9.13 12.32 7.43
CA ASN A 314 10.50 11.81 7.44
C ASN A 314 10.57 10.27 7.32
N ARG A 315 9.41 9.62 7.16
CA ARG A 315 9.28 8.18 6.94
C ARG A 315 8.30 7.94 5.81
N SER A 316 8.56 6.91 5.01
CA SER A 316 7.63 6.46 3.98
C SER A 316 7.35 7.50 2.90
N TRP A 317 8.41 8.14 2.39
CA TRP A 317 8.37 9.10 1.27
C TRP A 317 7.54 8.61 0.06
N SER A 318 7.49 7.29 -0.17
CA SER A 318 6.69 6.72 -1.27
C SER A 318 5.21 7.07 -1.18
N ALA A 319 4.63 7.26 0.02
CA ALA A 319 3.22 7.68 0.12
C ALA A 319 2.99 9.07 -0.49
N LEU A 320 3.95 9.98 -0.37
CA LEU A 320 3.85 11.36 -0.89
C LEU A 320 3.97 11.44 -2.41
N THR A 321 4.50 10.40 -3.06
CA THR A 321 4.67 10.39 -4.52
C THR A 321 3.72 9.44 -5.21
N VAL A 322 3.52 8.27 -4.63
CA VAL A 322 2.71 7.21 -5.23
C VAL A 322 1.22 7.47 -5.05
N ILE A 323 0.77 7.98 -3.89
CA ILE A 323 -0.66 8.24 -3.67
C ILE A 323 -1.21 9.32 -4.62
N PRO A 324 -0.57 10.49 -4.81
CA PRO A 324 -0.99 11.47 -5.80
C PRO A 324 -1.08 10.91 -7.22
N GLN A 325 -0.08 10.10 -7.63
CA GLN A 325 -0.06 9.46 -8.95
C GLN A 325 -1.21 8.46 -9.13
N ARG A 326 -1.48 7.65 -8.09
CA ARG A 326 -2.59 6.69 -8.10
C ARG A 326 -3.94 7.39 -8.20
N ILE A 327 -4.14 8.49 -7.48
CA ILE A 327 -5.36 9.31 -7.54
C ILE A 327 -5.57 9.84 -8.96
N CYS A 328 -4.55 10.46 -9.56
CA CYS A 328 -4.65 10.97 -10.93
C CYS A 328 -4.91 9.83 -11.93
N ARG A 329 -4.27 8.67 -11.77
CA ARG A 329 -4.48 7.54 -12.68
C ARG A 329 -5.90 6.97 -12.56
N ARG A 330 -6.40 6.84 -11.34
CA ARG A 330 -7.70 6.23 -11.05
C ARG A 330 -8.87 7.19 -11.23
N GLN A 331 -8.62 8.50 -11.15
CA GLN A 331 -9.64 9.56 -11.17
C GLN A 331 -10.61 9.49 -9.98
N ASP A 332 -10.20 8.85 -8.89
CA ASP A 332 -10.92 8.81 -7.62
C ASP A 332 -9.93 8.73 -6.44
N LEU A 333 -10.46 8.76 -5.21
CA LEU A 333 -9.66 8.67 -3.98
C LEU A 333 -9.54 7.23 -3.42
N MET A 334 -10.14 6.23 -4.07
CA MET A 334 -10.12 4.83 -3.66
C MET A 334 -8.83 4.13 -4.11
N VAL A 335 -7.71 4.51 -3.49
CA VAL A 335 -6.38 3.98 -3.78
C VAL A 335 -5.82 3.18 -2.61
N ASP A 336 -5.00 2.15 -2.87
CA ASP A 336 -4.35 1.37 -1.82
C ASP A 336 -3.29 2.21 -1.08
N ALA A 337 -3.27 2.11 0.26
CA ALA A 337 -2.26 2.79 1.06
C ALA A 337 -0.84 2.22 0.82
N VAL A 338 0.21 2.99 1.06
CA VAL A 338 1.56 2.42 1.02
C VAL A 338 1.79 1.58 2.29
N THR A 339 2.21 0.31 2.14
CA THR A 339 2.42 -0.60 3.28
C THR A 339 3.39 0.01 4.29
N GLY A 340 2.98 0.19 5.55
CA GLY A 340 3.78 0.84 6.59
C GLY A 340 3.78 2.38 6.54
N ALA A 341 2.84 2.98 5.81
CA ALA A 341 2.69 4.43 5.65
C ALA A 341 1.22 4.86 5.77
N THR A 342 0.43 4.17 6.60
CA THR A 342 -1.02 4.35 6.66
C THR A 342 -1.41 5.80 6.96
N ILE A 343 -0.81 6.42 7.99
CA ILE A 343 -1.08 7.82 8.36
C ILE A 343 -0.77 8.77 7.20
N THR A 344 0.45 8.72 6.65
CA THR A 344 0.85 9.58 5.53
C THR A 344 -0.05 9.37 4.30
N SER A 345 -0.42 8.12 3.99
CA SER A 345 -1.30 7.81 2.86
C SER A 345 -2.70 8.40 3.07
N CYS A 346 -3.28 8.20 4.25
CA CYS A 346 -4.61 8.74 4.58
C CYS A 346 -4.60 10.27 4.67
N ALA A 347 -3.53 10.88 5.15
CA ALA A 347 -3.39 12.34 5.19
C ALA A 347 -3.35 12.97 3.80
N VAL A 348 -2.62 12.37 2.84
CA VAL A 348 -2.67 12.82 1.44
C VAL A 348 -4.08 12.69 0.88
N VAL A 349 -4.76 11.55 1.09
CA VAL A 349 -6.14 11.36 0.63
C VAL A 349 -7.09 12.38 1.24
N ALA A 350 -7.01 12.63 2.55
CA ALA A 350 -7.84 13.62 3.24
C ALA A 350 -7.58 15.06 2.79
N ALA A 351 -6.32 15.42 2.50
CA ALA A 351 -5.97 16.72 1.96
C ALA A 351 -6.54 16.92 0.54
N VAL A 352 -6.49 15.89 -0.31
CA VAL A 352 -7.12 15.95 -1.65
C VAL A 352 -8.65 16.00 -1.54
N ASP A 353 -9.27 15.21 -0.67
CA ASP A 353 -10.72 15.29 -0.38
C ASP A 353 -11.11 16.70 0.07
N GLN A 354 -10.32 17.33 0.94
CA GLN A 354 -10.56 18.70 1.37
C GLN A 354 -10.47 19.69 0.19
N ALA A 355 -9.43 19.60 -0.65
CA ALA A 355 -9.28 20.46 -1.82
C ALA A 355 -10.50 20.36 -2.76
N LEU A 356 -10.96 19.15 -3.05
CA LEU A 356 -12.14 18.91 -3.90
C LEU A 356 -13.42 19.43 -3.24
N THR A 357 -13.56 19.26 -1.92
CA THR A 357 -14.71 19.74 -1.16
C THR A 357 -14.78 21.28 -1.14
N VAL A 358 -13.63 21.96 -1.04
CA VAL A 358 -13.55 23.43 -1.17
C VAL A 358 -13.91 23.86 -2.60
N ALA A 359 -13.31 23.21 -3.61
CA ALA A 359 -13.58 23.49 -5.01
C ALA A 359 -15.06 23.39 -5.38
N ALA A 360 -15.76 22.39 -4.84
CA ALA A 360 -17.19 22.20 -5.06
C ALA A 360 -18.05 23.28 -4.40
N ALA A 361 -17.59 23.86 -3.29
CA ALA A 361 -18.29 24.96 -2.61
C ALA A 361 -18.15 26.28 -3.38
N GLU A 362 -16.98 26.56 -3.98
CA GLU A 362 -16.74 27.75 -4.80
C GLU A 362 -17.61 27.81 -6.08
N ARG A 363 -18.19 26.69 -6.50
CA ARG A 363 -19.19 26.66 -7.59
C ARG A 363 -20.58 27.10 -7.14
N ALA A 364 -20.90 26.94 -5.86
CA ALA A 364 -22.24 27.19 -5.33
C ALA A 364 -22.50 28.67 -5.01
N GLU A 365 -21.44 29.49 -5.03
CA GLU A 365 -21.44 30.95 -4.95
C GLU A 365 -21.39 31.55 -6.36
#